data_AF-A0A8H6ENT8-F1
#
_entry.id   AF-A0A8H6ENT8-F1
#
_cell.length_a   1.000
_cell.length_b   1.000
_cell.length_c   1.000
_cell.angle_alpha   90.00
_cell.angle_beta   90.00
_cell.angle_gamma   90.00
#
_symmetry.space_group_name_H-M   'P 1'
#
loop_
_entity.id
_entity.type
_entity.pdbx_description
1 polymer ?
#
loop_
_entity_poly.entity_id
_entity_poly.type
_entity_poly.pdbx_seq_one_letter_code
_entity_poly.pdbx_strand_id
1 'polypeptide(L)'
;MVADDKPASTFKYNEAPVYTTSNGCPVRHPEEFQRVGTNGPLLLQDFHLIDLLAHFDRERIPERVVHAKGAGAYGEFEVTHDISDITTIDMLSQVGKKTPLVSRFSTVGGEKGSPDSARDPRGFSVKFYTEEGNWDWVYNNTPVFFLRDPTKFPLFIHTQKRNPQTNLKDATMFWDYLSTHHEAVHQVMHLFSDRGTPYSYRHMNGYSGHTHKWFKADGTFNYVQVHLKTDQGSKTFTNEEAGKMASENPDWHTQDLFDAIEKGDYPSWSVFVQVLSPEQAEKFRWNIFDLTKVWPQGEVPLRPFGKMTLNKNVENYFAEIEQVAFSPSHLVPGVEPSADPVLQSRLFSYPDTHRHRLGVNYQQIPVNAPLRAFNPFQRDGAMAVNGNYGANPNYPSSYRKLTQKPVKATNDHEQWSGAALSFLSEVGPEDYVQAKGLWDVLGKQEGQQDNFIGNVSGHLAAAKEDTRRRTYDMFSRVDPTLGAKIEEATEKLAPAPGSKAAGSAQSRL
;
A
#
# COMPACT_ATOMS: atom_id res chain seq x y z
N MET A 1 -15.71 -34.70 8.69
CA MET A 1 -16.47 -33.51 9.08
C MET A 1 -17.76 -33.52 8.29
N VAL A 2 -18.87 -33.73 8.99
CA VAL A 2 -20.21 -33.69 8.42
C VAL A 2 -20.56 -32.21 8.21
N ALA A 3 -21.35 -31.89 7.18
CA ALA A 3 -21.57 -30.55 6.66
C ALA A 3 -22.29 -29.54 7.60
N ASP A 4 -22.47 -29.86 8.89
CA ASP A 4 -23.11 -29.00 9.90
C ASP A 4 -22.19 -28.56 11.05
N ASP A 5 -20.97 -29.09 11.16
CA ASP A 5 -19.99 -28.54 12.10
C ASP A 5 -19.25 -27.37 11.45
N LYS A 6 -19.94 -26.24 11.27
CA LYS A 6 -19.21 -24.97 11.29
C LYS A 6 -18.57 -24.90 12.68
N PRO A 7 -17.24 -24.85 12.82
CA PRO A 7 -16.67 -24.54 14.13
C PRO A 7 -17.36 -23.27 14.60
N ALA A 8 -17.99 -23.34 15.78
CA ALA A 8 -18.74 -22.23 16.35
C ALA A 8 -17.89 -20.98 16.17
N SER A 9 -18.46 -19.93 15.54
CA SER A 9 -17.78 -18.64 15.49
C SER A 9 -17.34 -18.36 16.92
N THR A 10 -16.03 -18.28 17.16
CA THR A 10 -15.48 -18.03 18.48
C THR A 10 -16.07 -16.72 18.97
N PHE A 11 -17.07 -16.85 19.83
CA PHE A 11 -17.89 -15.83 20.46
C PHE A 11 -18.78 -14.95 19.54
N LYS A 12 -20.09 -14.94 19.86
CA LYS A 12 -21.02 -13.87 19.48
C LYS A 12 -21.22 -13.02 20.74
N TYR A 13 -21.06 -11.70 20.64
CA TYR A 13 -21.07 -10.72 21.76
C TYR A 13 -22.32 -10.70 22.68
N ASN A 14 -23.29 -11.61 22.49
CA ASN A 14 -24.59 -11.59 23.16
C ASN A 14 -24.77 -12.65 24.26
N GLU A 15 -23.76 -13.46 24.55
CA GLU A 15 -23.78 -14.47 25.61
C GLU A 15 -22.70 -14.17 26.66
N ALA A 16 -22.95 -14.47 27.94
CA ALA A 16 -21.92 -14.39 28.98
C ALA A 16 -21.09 -15.69 28.96
N PRO A 17 -19.83 -15.68 28.45
CA PRO A 17 -19.07 -16.90 28.27
C PRO A 17 -18.44 -17.37 29.58
N VAL A 18 -18.17 -18.67 29.68
CA VAL A 18 -17.32 -19.23 30.76
C VAL A 18 -15.86 -18.93 30.42
N TYR A 19 -15.13 -18.30 31.34
CA TYR A 19 -13.70 -18.07 31.19
C TYR A 19 -12.92 -19.40 31.29
N THR A 20 -12.01 -19.63 30.34
CA THR A 20 -11.27 -20.89 30.21
C THR A 20 -9.81 -20.61 29.85
N THR A 21 -8.93 -21.59 30.09
CA THR A 21 -7.58 -21.66 29.52
C THR A 21 -7.62 -21.96 28.01
N SER A 22 -6.48 -21.88 27.33
CA SER A 22 -6.37 -22.12 25.88
C SER A 22 -6.84 -23.52 25.42
N ASN A 23 -6.82 -24.51 26.33
CA ASN A 23 -7.33 -25.87 26.08
C ASN A 23 -8.78 -26.09 26.54
N GLY A 24 -9.52 -25.03 26.89
CA GLY A 24 -10.93 -25.08 27.24
C GLY A 24 -11.26 -25.50 28.68
N CYS A 25 -10.28 -25.54 29.58
CA CYS A 25 -10.51 -25.84 31.00
C CYS A 25 -11.06 -24.60 31.73
N PRO A 26 -12.18 -24.68 32.47
CA PRO A 26 -12.69 -23.55 33.25
C PRO A 26 -11.69 -23.09 34.32
N VAL A 27 -11.56 -21.77 34.50
CA VAL A 27 -10.72 -21.16 35.54
C VAL A 27 -11.62 -20.41 36.52
N ARG A 28 -11.37 -20.58 37.82
CA ARG A 28 -12.23 -20.01 38.87
C ARG A 28 -12.14 -18.49 38.93
N HIS A 29 -10.95 -17.91 38.76
CA HIS A 29 -10.77 -16.46 38.72
C HIS A 29 -9.66 -16.06 37.73
N PRO A 30 -9.86 -15.06 36.86
CA PRO A 30 -8.89 -14.70 35.82
C PRO A 30 -7.59 -14.07 36.35
N GLU A 31 -7.60 -13.58 37.60
CA GLU A 31 -6.47 -12.88 38.23
C GLU A 31 -5.81 -13.70 39.36
N GLU A 32 -6.26 -14.93 39.61
CA GLU A 32 -5.62 -15.76 40.65
C GLU A 32 -4.35 -16.43 40.12
N PHE A 33 -3.45 -16.77 41.04
CA PHE A 33 -2.23 -17.52 40.76
C PHE A 33 -1.85 -18.38 41.97
N GLN A 34 -1.18 -19.50 41.72
CA GLN A 34 -0.77 -20.44 42.76
C GLN A 34 0.56 -20.05 43.38
N ARG A 35 0.60 -20.19 44.71
CA ARG A 35 1.75 -19.87 45.54
C ARG A 35 1.70 -20.63 46.86
N VAL A 36 2.82 -20.66 47.59
CA VAL A 36 2.86 -21.28 48.94
C VAL A 36 2.25 -20.34 49.99
N GLY A 37 1.05 -20.65 50.49
CA GLY A 37 0.37 -19.82 51.48
C GLY A 37 0.01 -18.41 50.96
N THR A 38 -0.22 -17.46 51.85
CA THR A 38 -0.60 -16.08 51.47
C THR A 38 0.61 -15.15 51.29
N ASN A 39 1.85 -15.62 51.46
CA ASN A 39 3.07 -14.81 51.31
C ASN A 39 4.31 -15.55 50.74
N GLY A 40 4.20 -16.81 50.33
CA GLY A 40 5.32 -17.58 49.74
C GLY A 40 5.47 -17.44 48.22
N PRO A 41 6.43 -18.17 47.62
CA PRO A 41 6.77 -18.07 46.19
C PRO A 41 5.68 -18.66 45.29
N LEU A 42 5.73 -18.28 44.00
CA LEU A 42 4.92 -18.88 42.92
C LEU A 42 5.27 -20.35 42.69
N LEU A 43 4.31 -21.10 42.14
CA LEU A 43 4.49 -22.51 41.78
C LEU A 43 4.51 -22.71 40.27
N LEU A 44 5.48 -23.46 39.75
CA LEU A 44 5.59 -23.78 38.32
C LEU A 44 4.42 -24.65 37.81
N GLN A 45 3.67 -25.29 38.70
CA GLN A 45 2.50 -26.09 38.33
C GLN A 45 1.26 -25.25 37.95
N ASP A 46 1.33 -23.92 38.09
CA ASP A 46 0.25 -23.03 37.71
C ASP A 46 0.15 -22.90 36.18
N PHE A 47 -0.60 -23.81 35.57
CA PHE A 47 -0.79 -23.82 34.13
C PHE A 47 -1.50 -22.56 33.62
N HIS A 48 -2.49 -22.03 34.33
CA HIS A 48 -3.24 -20.83 33.89
C HIS A 48 -2.33 -19.61 33.79
N LEU A 49 -1.49 -19.37 34.82
CA LEU A 49 -0.51 -18.29 34.80
C LEU A 49 0.47 -18.43 33.62
N ILE A 50 1.01 -19.65 33.41
CA ILE A 50 2.00 -19.92 32.36
C ILE A 50 1.39 -19.77 30.97
N ASP A 51 0.20 -20.34 30.74
CA ASP A 51 -0.54 -20.29 29.48
C ASP A 51 -0.84 -18.83 29.07
N LEU A 52 -1.32 -18.02 30.03
CA LEU A 52 -1.63 -16.61 29.82
C LEU A 52 -0.38 -15.79 29.44
N LEU A 53 0.69 -15.90 30.23
CA LEU A 53 1.93 -15.14 29.99
C LEU A 53 2.62 -15.57 28.69
N ALA A 54 2.67 -16.88 28.41
CA ALA A 54 3.32 -17.39 27.21
C ALA A 54 2.61 -16.95 25.91
N HIS A 55 1.28 -16.82 25.93
CA HIS A 55 0.54 -16.26 24.79
C HIS A 55 0.77 -14.75 24.67
N PHE A 56 0.74 -14.00 25.79
CA PHE A 56 1.04 -12.57 25.82
C PHE A 56 2.40 -12.25 25.19
N ASP A 57 3.44 -13.02 25.52
CA ASP A 57 4.80 -12.87 24.97
C ASP A 57 4.87 -13.08 23.44
N ARG A 58 3.81 -13.64 22.82
CA ARG A 58 3.74 -14.00 21.39
C ARG A 58 2.68 -13.23 20.62
N GLU A 59 2.08 -12.20 21.19
CA GLU A 59 1.06 -11.40 20.51
C GLU A 59 1.59 -10.62 19.28
N ARG A 60 2.90 -10.34 19.23
CA ARG A 60 3.48 -9.52 18.17
C ARG A 60 4.01 -10.40 17.04
N ILE A 61 3.61 -10.06 15.82
CA ILE A 61 4.24 -10.52 14.57
C ILE A 61 5.11 -9.38 13.99
N PRO A 62 6.03 -9.67 13.07
CA PRO A 62 6.76 -8.61 12.37
C PRO A 62 5.78 -7.62 11.73
N GLU A 63 6.05 -6.32 11.86
CA GLU A 63 5.33 -5.32 11.08
C GLU A 63 5.65 -5.47 9.58
N ARG A 64 4.86 -4.83 8.72
CA ARG A 64 5.22 -4.73 7.30
C ARG A 64 6.51 -3.90 7.17
N VAL A 65 7.47 -4.37 6.38
CA VAL A 65 8.77 -3.68 6.18
C VAL A 65 8.60 -2.22 5.70
N VAL A 66 7.54 -1.96 4.96
CA VAL A 66 7.02 -0.64 4.58
C VAL A 66 5.52 -0.63 4.79
N HIS A 67 4.91 0.54 4.93
CA HIS A 67 3.47 0.67 5.15
C HIS A 67 2.98 -0.01 6.45
N ALA A 68 3.78 0.06 7.51
CA ALA A 68 3.49 -0.57 8.80
C ALA A 68 2.27 0.05 9.49
N LYS A 69 2.23 1.38 9.62
CA LYS A 69 1.08 2.13 10.13
C LYS A 69 -0.05 2.17 9.11
N GLY A 70 -1.28 1.88 9.53
CA GLY A 70 -2.43 1.94 8.63
C GLY A 70 -3.76 1.61 9.28
N ALA A 71 -4.84 1.82 8.54
CA ALA A 71 -6.21 1.52 8.93
C ALA A 71 -6.94 0.86 7.77
N GLY A 72 -8.08 0.21 8.01
CA GLY A 72 -8.83 -0.40 6.94
C GLY A 72 -10.28 -0.65 7.30
N ALA A 73 -11.06 -0.94 6.28
CA ALA A 73 -12.49 -1.17 6.38
C ALA A 73 -12.96 -2.06 5.23
N TYR A 74 -14.13 -2.68 5.41
CA TYR A 74 -14.82 -3.43 4.38
C TYR A 74 -15.78 -2.54 3.60
N GLY A 75 -16.15 -3.01 2.42
CA GLY A 75 -17.05 -2.31 1.54
C GLY A 75 -17.48 -3.13 0.34
N GLU A 76 -17.91 -2.41 -0.69
CA GLU A 76 -18.29 -2.97 -1.98
C GLU A 76 -17.81 -2.08 -3.14
N PHE A 77 -17.52 -2.72 -4.26
CA PHE A 77 -17.34 -2.07 -5.55
C PHE A 77 -18.54 -2.38 -6.44
N GLU A 78 -19.11 -1.35 -7.05
CA GLU A 78 -20.22 -1.44 -7.98
C GLU A 78 -19.80 -0.97 -9.37
N VAL A 79 -20.07 -1.77 -10.40
CA VAL A 79 -19.87 -1.37 -11.80
C VAL A 79 -20.94 -0.34 -12.18
N THR A 80 -20.55 0.84 -12.64
CA THR A 80 -21.49 1.92 -12.98
C THR A 80 -21.60 2.19 -14.48
N HIS A 81 -20.60 1.77 -15.26
CA HIS A 81 -20.61 1.92 -16.71
C HIS A 81 -20.14 0.63 -17.36
N ASP A 82 -20.71 0.33 -18.53
CA ASP A 82 -20.27 -0.80 -19.35
C ASP A 82 -18.86 -0.53 -19.89
N ILE A 83 -17.95 -1.47 -19.65
CA ILE A 83 -16.57 -1.45 -20.14
C ILE A 83 -16.18 -2.78 -20.79
N SER A 84 -17.17 -3.53 -21.30
CA SER A 84 -16.96 -4.79 -22.02
C SER A 84 -16.15 -4.64 -23.32
N ASP A 85 -16.05 -3.41 -23.85
CA ASP A 85 -15.20 -3.07 -24.99
C ASP A 85 -13.69 -3.09 -24.67
N ILE A 86 -13.31 -2.95 -23.40
CA ILE A 86 -11.89 -2.94 -22.98
C ILE A 86 -11.46 -4.20 -22.25
N THR A 87 -12.38 -4.99 -21.69
CA THR A 87 -12.02 -6.14 -20.85
C THR A 87 -13.10 -7.22 -20.74
N THR A 88 -12.71 -8.45 -20.39
CA THR A 88 -13.60 -9.58 -20.04
C THR A 88 -13.55 -9.97 -18.57
N ILE A 89 -13.03 -9.11 -17.69
CA ILE A 89 -12.94 -9.38 -16.25
C ILE A 89 -14.34 -9.60 -15.67
N ASP A 90 -14.59 -10.74 -15.05
CA ASP A 90 -15.92 -11.12 -14.54
C ASP A 90 -16.49 -10.09 -13.54
N MET A 91 -15.65 -9.55 -12.65
CA MET A 91 -16.03 -8.50 -11.69
C MET A 91 -16.59 -7.23 -12.37
N LEU A 92 -16.21 -6.98 -13.63
CA LEU A 92 -16.55 -5.78 -14.40
C LEU A 92 -17.57 -6.05 -15.52
N SER A 93 -18.09 -7.28 -15.61
CA SER A 93 -18.87 -7.78 -16.76
C SER A 93 -20.28 -7.19 -16.91
N GLN A 94 -20.84 -6.59 -15.84
CA GLN A 94 -22.22 -6.12 -15.85
C GLN A 94 -22.40 -4.89 -14.97
N VAL A 95 -23.04 -3.84 -15.50
CA VAL A 95 -23.48 -2.67 -14.74
C VAL A 95 -24.40 -3.08 -13.59
N GLY A 96 -24.14 -2.54 -12.40
CA GLY A 96 -24.83 -2.88 -11.16
C GLY A 96 -24.27 -4.13 -10.45
N LYS A 97 -23.32 -4.87 -11.05
CA LYS A 97 -22.65 -5.97 -10.36
C LYS A 97 -21.84 -5.42 -9.18
N LYS A 98 -22.07 -6.00 -8.01
CA LYS A 98 -21.39 -5.65 -6.76
C LYS A 98 -20.39 -6.71 -6.36
N THR A 99 -19.22 -6.30 -5.93
CA THR A 99 -18.15 -7.18 -5.45
C THR A 99 -17.70 -6.75 -4.06
N PRO A 100 -17.80 -7.64 -3.05
CA PRO A 100 -17.30 -7.35 -1.70
C PRO A 100 -15.79 -7.10 -1.72
N LEU A 101 -15.33 -6.22 -0.83
CA LEU A 101 -13.92 -5.88 -0.72
C LEU A 101 -13.49 -5.57 0.71
N VAL A 102 -12.18 -5.62 0.93
CA VAL A 102 -11.50 -5.01 2.08
C VAL A 102 -10.44 -4.04 1.56
N SER A 103 -10.38 -2.85 2.16
CA SER A 103 -9.35 -1.85 1.87
C SER A 103 -8.45 -1.65 3.09
N ARG A 104 -7.16 -1.41 2.84
CA ARG A 104 -6.18 -0.95 3.82
C ARG A 104 -5.44 0.27 3.30
N PHE A 105 -5.50 1.33 4.08
CA PHE A 105 -4.73 2.55 3.91
C PHE A 105 -3.51 2.55 4.83
N SER A 106 -2.48 3.31 4.47
CA SER A 106 -1.23 3.36 5.26
C SER A 106 -0.36 4.56 4.91
N THR A 107 0.54 4.94 5.81
CA THR A 107 1.78 5.68 5.45
C THR A 107 2.79 4.72 4.81
N VAL A 108 4.05 5.09 4.58
CA VAL A 108 5.09 4.22 3.97
C VAL A 108 6.26 3.99 4.92
N GLY A 109 6.95 5.06 5.34
CA GLY A 109 8.23 5.00 6.01
C GLY A 109 8.14 4.73 7.51
N GLY A 110 7.09 5.23 8.16
CA GLY A 110 6.87 5.14 9.60
C GLY A 110 6.56 3.72 10.08
N GLU A 111 7.05 3.39 11.28
CA GLU A 111 6.77 2.12 11.96
C GLU A 111 5.36 2.11 12.57
N LYS A 112 4.92 0.99 13.15
CA LYS A 112 3.53 0.79 13.65
C LYS A 112 3.00 1.91 14.56
N GLY A 113 3.87 2.52 15.39
CA GLY A 113 3.51 3.58 16.33
C GLY A 113 3.69 5.01 15.80
N SER A 114 4.04 5.17 14.52
CA SER A 114 4.24 6.49 13.90
C SER A 114 2.91 7.25 13.70
N PRO A 115 2.94 8.60 13.59
CA PRO A 115 1.74 9.39 13.40
C PRO A 115 1.15 9.25 12.00
N ASP A 116 -0.17 9.13 11.91
CA ASP A 116 -0.94 9.03 10.67
C ASP A 116 -0.74 10.25 9.74
N SER A 117 -0.50 11.44 10.32
CA SER A 117 -0.35 12.71 9.59
C SER A 117 1.06 13.00 9.06
N ALA A 118 2.02 12.08 9.22
CA ALA A 118 3.40 12.27 8.71
C ALA A 118 3.43 12.57 7.19
N ARG A 119 4.42 13.35 6.73
CA ARG A 119 4.58 13.63 5.29
C ARG A 119 5.09 12.37 4.59
N ASP A 120 4.26 11.79 3.73
CA ASP A 120 4.54 10.49 3.11
C ASP A 120 3.56 10.25 1.94
N PRO A 121 3.86 9.42 0.93
CA PRO A 121 2.77 8.83 0.15
C PRO A 121 1.83 8.04 1.08
N ARG A 122 0.60 7.81 0.62
CA ARG A 122 -0.32 6.91 1.30
C ARG A 122 -0.55 5.67 0.46
N GLY A 123 -0.41 4.49 1.08
CA GLY A 123 -0.87 3.25 0.49
C GLY A 123 -2.39 3.22 0.44
N PHE A 124 -2.95 2.72 -0.65
CA PHE A 124 -4.38 2.53 -0.88
C PHE A 124 -4.56 1.13 -1.48
N SER A 125 -4.53 0.10 -0.64
CA SER A 125 -4.64 -1.29 -1.10
C SER A 125 -6.07 -1.79 -0.98
N VAL A 126 -6.60 -2.43 -2.02
CA VAL A 126 -7.96 -2.99 -2.06
C VAL A 126 -7.87 -4.45 -2.50
N LYS A 127 -8.58 -5.34 -1.80
CA LYS A 127 -8.76 -6.75 -2.15
C LYS A 127 -10.22 -6.96 -2.50
N PHE A 128 -10.49 -7.41 -3.72
CA PHE A 128 -11.81 -7.79 -4.18
C PHE A 128 -11.99 -9.29 -4.06
N TYR A 129 -13.08 -9.71 -3.43
CA TYR A 129 -13.45 -11.12 -3.32
C TYR A 129 -14.33 -11.49 -4.53
N THR A 130 -13.68 -11.82 -5.66
CA THR A 130 -14.40 -12.15 -6.91
C THR A 130 -14.76 -13.63 -6.98
N GLU A 131 -15.62 -14.01 -7.94
CA GLU A 131 -15.94 -15.41 -8.20
C GLU A 131 -14.76 -16.21 -8.81
N GLU A 132 -13.79 -15.51 -9.39
CA GLU A 132 -12.63 -16.08 -10.08
C GLU A 132 -11.32 -15.97 -9.26
N GLY A 133 -11.44 -15.66 -7.98
CA GLY A 133 -10.33 -15.50 -7.05
C GLY A 133 -10.23 -14.09 -6.47
N ASN A 134 -9.26 -13.88 -5.57
CA ASN A 134 -9.03 -12.55 -5.03
C ASN A 134 -8.23 -11.73 -6.04
N TRP A 135 -8.69 -10.51 -6.32
CA TRP A 135 -7.95 -9.52 -7.11
C TRP A 135 -7.49 -8.39 -6.20
N ASP A 136 -6.19 -8.10 -6.19
CA ASP A 136 -5.64 -7.06 -5.32
C ASP A 136 -5.16 -5.84 -6.12
N TRP A 137 -5.75 -4.68 -5.85
CA TRP A 137 -5.23 -3.38 -6.25
C TRP A 137 -4.32 -2.84 -5.17
N VAL A 138 -3.00 -2.98 -5.36
CA VAL A 138 -2.00 -2.53 -4.38
C VAL A 138 -1.47 -1.16 -4.80
N TYR A 139 -2.30 -0.14 -4.58
CA TYR A 139 -2.16 1.20 -5.14
C TYR A 139 -1.60 2.20 -4.11
N ASN A 140 -1.29 3.41 -4.58
CA ASN A 140 -0.91 4.55 -3.75
C ASN A 140 -1.83 5.75 -4.02
N ASN A 141 -1.73 6.79 -3.19
CA ASN A 141 -2.44 8.07 -3.38
C ASN A 141 -1.77 9.01 -4.40
N THR A 142 -0.76 8.53 -5.11
CA THR A 142 -0.02 9.25 -6.15
C THR A 142 0.02 8.40 -7.43
N PRO A 143 -0.06 9.02 -8.63
CA PRO A 143 0.01 8.29 -9.89
C PRO A 143 1.44 7.92 -10.33
N VAL A 144 2.47 8.36 -9.60
CA VAL A 144 3.88 8.07 -9.91
C VAL A 144 4.63 7.61 -8.66
N PHE A 145 5.87 7.16 -8.82
CA PHE A 145 6.73 6.77 -7.71
C PHE A 145 8.15 7.32 -7.84
N PHE A 146 8.98 7.12 -6.82
CA PHE A 146 10.34 7.68 -6.73
C PHE A 146 11.36 7.00 -7.66
N LEU A 147 11.03 5.84 -8.21
CA LEU A 147 11.97 5.02 -8.97
C LEU A 147 11.27 4.29 -10.11
N ARG A 148 12.06 3.96 -11.13
CA ARG A 148 11.67 3.11 -12.26
C ARG A 148 12.59 1.89 -12.45
N ASP A 149 13.60 1.74 -11.59
CA ASP A 149 14.47 0.56 -11.55
C ASP A 149 14.26 -0.18 -10.22
N PRO A 150 13.80 -1.45 -10.21
CA PRO A 150 13.35 -2.12 -8.99
C PRO A 150 14.45 -2.36 -7.96
N THR A 151 15.70 -2.58 -8.40
CA THR A 151 16.86 -2.77 -7.50
C THR A 151 17.10 -1.58 -6.58
N LYS A 152 16.63 -0.38 -6.96
CA LYS A 152 16.72 0.83 -6.14
C LYS A 152 15.78 0.80 -4.93
N PHE A 153 14.75 -0.05 -4.90
CA PHE A 153 13.71 0.00 -3.87
C PHE A 153 14.25 -0.19 -2.43
N PRO A 154 15.07 -1.20 -2.11
CA PRO A 154 15.65 -1.31 -0.76
C PRO A 154 16.56 -0.12 -0.42
N LEU A 155 17.35 0.37 -1.39
CA LEU A 155 18.25 1.51 -1.21
C LEU A 155 17.46 2.77 -0.84
N PHE A 156 16.42 3.06 -1.62
CA PHE A 156 15.48 4.15 -1.37
C PHE A 156 14.85 4.00 0.02
N ILE A 157 14.21 2.87 0.32
CA ILE A 157 13.49 2.67 1.58
C ILE A 157 14.40 2.81 2.81
N HIS A 158 15.66 2.37 2.75
CA HIS A 158 16.61 2.61 3.84
C HIS A 158 16.80 4.11 4.11
N THR A 159 16.92 4.93 3.06
CA THR A 159 17.14 6.37 3.18
C THR A 159 15.94 7.13 3.76
N GLN A 160 14.73 6.59 3.59
CA GLN A 160 13.49 7.14 4.15
C GLN A 160 13.26 6.73 5.61
N LYS A 161 14.03 5.74 6.10
CA LYS A 161 13.89 5.16 7.43
C LYS A 161 14.95 5.72 8.37
N ARG A 162 15.50 4.86 9.23
CA ARG A 162 16.36 5.25 10.34
C ARG A 162 17.81 5.02 9.95
N ASN A 163 18.67 5.95 10.32
CA ASN A 163 20.11 5.80 10.18
C ASN A 163 20.56 4.56 10.98
N PRO A 164 21.42 3.70 10.41
CA PRO A 164 21.77 2.41 11.02
C PRO A 164 22.58 2.54 12.32
N GLN A 165 23.24 3.66 12.57
CA GLN A 165 24.00 3.90 13.80
C GLN A 165 23.15 4.59 14.88
N THR A 166 22.41 5.63 14.51
CA THR A 166 21.71 6.48 15.48
C THR A 166 20.27 6.08 15.73
N ASN A 167 19.69 5.27 14.84
CA ASN A 167 18.27 4.92 14.82
C ASN A 167 17.31 6.13 14.69
N LEU A 168 17.83 7.29 14.27
CA LEU A 168 17.08 8.53 14.01
C LEU A 168 16.81 8.70 12.52
N LYS A 169 15.82 9.52 12.16
CA LYS A 169 15.69 10.04 10.79
C LYS A 169 16.89 10.91 10.45
N ASP A 170 17.30 10.91 9.20
CA ASP A 170 18.51 11.61 8.73
C ASP A 170 18.22 12.34 7.41
N ALA A 171 18.03 13.65 7.50
CA ALA A 171 17.77 14.49 6.34
C ALA A 171 18.91 14.45 5.31
N THR A 172 20.16 14.24 5.74
CA THR A 172 21.28 14.09 4.80
C THR A 172 21.13 12.81 4.01
N MET A 173 20.86 11.66 4.65
CA MET A 173 20.67 10.39 3.95
C MET A 173 19.48 10.44 2.99
N PHE A 174 18.37 11.05 3.42
CA PHE A 174 17.17 11.26 2.61
C PHE A 174 17.47 12.05 1.33
N TRP A 175 18.09 13.22 1.47
CA TRP A 175 18.33 14.12 0.34
C TRP A 175 19.55 13.72 -0.48
N ASP A 176 20.53 13.03 0.08
CA ASP A 176 21.68 12.51 -0.68
C ASP A 176 21.23 11.50 -1.73
N TYR A 177 20.32 10.59 -1.37
CA TYR A 177 19.72 9.68 -2.33
C TYR A 177 18.92 10.44 -3.39
N LEU A 178 17.97 11.29 -2.99
CA LEU A 178 17.08 11.97 -3.95
C LEU A 178 17.82 12.96 -4.87
N SER A 179 18.86 13.63 -4.38
CA SER A 179 19.71 14.54 -5.17
C SER A 179 20.75 13.83 -6.06
N THR A 180 20.73 12.49 -6.09
CA THR A 180 21.55 11.68 -7.01
C THR A 180 20.69 10.73 -7.87
N HIS A 181 19.41 10.59 -7.55
CA HIS A 181 18.42 9.74 -8.24
C HIS A 181 17.27 10.61 -8.76
N HIS A 182 17.60 11.45 -9.74
CA HIS A 182 16.73 12.52 -10.20
C HIS A 182 15.48 12.06 -10.94
N GLU A 183 15.35 10.78 -11.33
CA GLU A 183 14.08 10.22 -11.81
C GLU A 183 12.96 10.37 -10.77
N ALA A 184 13.32 10.48 -9.49
CA ALA A 184 12.39 10.67 -8.37
C ALA A 184 11.72 12.05 -8.36
N VAL A 185 12.25 13.05 -9.09
CA VAL A 185 11.89 14.45 -8.91
C VAL A 185 10.39 14.71 -9.04
N HIS A 186 9.70 14.02 -9.97
CA HIS A 186 8.25 14.15 -10.13
C HIS A 186 7.48 13.70 -8.88
N GLN A 187 7.87 12.58 -8.27
CA GLN A 187 7.26 12.12 -7.02
C GLN A 187 7.69 12.97 -5.82
N VAL A 188 8.89 13.54 -5.81
CA VAL A 188 9.33 14.51 -4.79
C VAL A 188 8.43 15.77 -4.84
N MET A 189 8.10 16.25 -6.03
CA MET A 189 7.15 17.36 -6.20
C MET A 189 5.78 17.04 -5.59
N HIS A 190 5.28 15.81 -5.76
CA HIS A 190 4.07 15.35 -5.09
C HIS A 190 4.21 15.31 -3.56
N LEU A 191 5.27 14.69 -3.06
CA LEU A 191 5.51 14.48 -1.63
C LEU A 191 5.63 15.79 -0.84
N PHE A 192 6.33 16.79 -1.39
CA PHE A 192 6.55 18.06 -0.71
C PHE A 192 5.47 19.11 -1.01
N SER A 193 4.53 18.84 -1.92
CA SER A 193 3.26 19.59 -1.96
C SER A 193 2.39 19.23 -0.74
N ASP A 194 1.31 19.98 -0.49
CA ASP A 194 0.41 19.64 0.62
C ASP A 194 -0.27 18.28 0.44
N ARG A 195 -0.26 17.72 -0.78
CA ARG A 195 -0.75 16.35 -1.04
C ARG A 195 0.05 15.26 -0.32
N GLY A 196 1.27 15.56 0.17
CA GLY A 196 2.05 14.66 1.02
C GLY A 196 1.51 14.53 2.46
N THR A 197 0.58 15.40 2.85
CA THR A 197 -0.08 15.42 4.15
C THR A 197 -1.60 15.49 3.97
N PRO A 198 -2.24 14.45 3.42
CA PRO A 198 -3.70 14.43 3.26
C PRO A 198 -4.41 14.59 4.61
N TYR A 199 -5.57 15.22 4.62
CA TYR A 199 -6.34 15.48 5.85
C TYR A 199 -6.82 14.19 6.52
N SER A 200 -7.24 13.21 5.71
CA SER A 200 -7.52 11.85 6.15
C SER A 200 -7.52 10.90 4.95
N TYR A 201 -7.64 9.59 5.21
CA TYR A 201 -7.74 8.58 4.16
C TYR A 201 -8.95 8.79 3.24
N ARG A 202 -10.03 9.42 3.73
CA ARG A 202 -11.25 9.69 2.95
C ARG A 202 -11.06 10.79 1.91
N HIS A 203 -10.11 11.70 2.14
CA HIS A 203 -9.89 12.90 1.33
C HIS A 203 -8.70 12.80 0.36
N MET A 204 -8.33 11.59 -0.02
CA MET A 204 -7.26 11.33 -0.99
C MET A 204 -7.74 10.43 -2.13
N ASN A 205 -7.07 10.56 -3.27
CA ASN A 205 -7.29 9.68 -4.43
C ASN A 205 -6.48 8.38 -4.27
N GLY A 206 -6.75 7.40 -5.14
CA GLY A 206 -5.94 6.19 -5.33
C GLY A 206 -5.58 6.00 -6.80
N TYR A 207 -4.43 5.40 -7.08
CA TYR A 207 -3.92 5.24 -8.44
C TYR A 207 -3.16 3.93 -8.60
N SER A 208 -3.33 3.27 -9.76
CA SER A 208 -2.54 2.08 -10.07
C SER A 208 -1.05 2.34 -10.04
N GLY A 209 -0.64 3.57 -10.41
CA GLY A 209 0.74 3.97 -10.66
C GLY A 209 1.26 3.29 -11.91
N HIS A 210 1.36 1.97 -11.83
CA HIS A 210 1.72 1.11 -12.95
C HIS A 210 0.62 1.04 -14.00
N THR A 211 1.08 0.83 -15.23
CA THR A 211 0.28 0.33 -16.34
C THR A 211 -0.01 -1.16 -16.15
N HIS A 212 -1.22 -1.59 -16.47
CA HIS A 212 -1.63 -3.00 -16.51
C HIS A 212 -2.15 -3.37 -17.89
N LYS A 213 -2.34 -4.65 -18.17
CA LYS A 213 -2.98 -5.13 -19.40
C LYS A 213 -4.34 -5.72 -19.10
N TRP A 214 -5.36 -5.25 -19.80
CA TRP A 214 -6.71 -5.81 -19.73
C TRP A 214 -7.09 -6.45 -21.06
N PHE A 215 -7.56 -7.70 -21.02
CA PHE A 215 -7.83 -8.51 -22.21
C PHE A 215 -9.27 -8.42 -22.67
N LYS A 216 -9.45 -8.29 -23.99
CA LYS A 216 -10.73 -8.32 -24.68
C LYS A 216 -11.13 -9.75 -25.05
N ALA A 217 -12.40 -9.91 -25.41
CA ALA A 217 -12.97 -11.22 -25.78
C ALA A 217 -12.31 -11.83 -27.04
N ASP A 218 -11.82 -10.98 -27.95
CA ASP A 218 -11.10 -11.39 -29.16
C ASP A 218 -9.71 -11.98 -28.87
N GLY A 219 -9.16 -11.77 -27.67
CA GLY A 219 -7.84 -12.25 -27.24
C GLY A 219 -6.73 -11.19 -27.28
N THR A 220 -7.01 -10.02 -27.87
CA THR A 220 -6.14 -8.85 -27.83
C THR A 220 -6.31 -8.10 -26.50
N PHE A 221 -5.47 -7.10 -26.23
CA PHE A 221 -5.48 -6.37 -24.95
C PHE A 221 -5.35 -4.86 -25.14
N ASN A 222 -5.66 -4.13 -24.07
CA ASN A 222 -5.34 -2.72 -23.92
C ASN A 222 -4.40 -2.52 -22.72
N TYR A 223 -3.53 -1.52 -22.80
CA TYR A 223 -2.84 -0.98 -21.63
C TYR A 223 -3.77 -0.04 -20.87
N VAL A 224 -3.78 -0.16 -19.55
CA VAL A 224 -4.66 0.62 -18.69
C VAL A 224 -3.96 1.20 -17.46
N GLN A 225 -4.43 2.37 -17.03
CA GLN A 225 -4.16 2.92 -15.69
C GLN A 225 -5.48 3.20 -14.97
N VAL A 226 -5.57 2.79 -13.69
CA VAL A 226 -6.78 2.91 -12.87
C VAL A 226 -6.66 4.09 -11.92
N HIS A 227 -7.73 4.88 -11.81
CA HIS A 227 -7.81 6.08 -10.97
C HIS A 227 -9.04 5.99 -10.08
N LEU A 228 -8.87 6.09 -8.77
CA LEU A 228 -9.93 6.24 -7.78
C LEU A 228 -9.95 7.70 -7.32
N LYS A 229 -11.03 8.42 -7.60
CA LYS A 229 -11.22 9.82 -7.21
C LYS A 229 -12.13 9.91 -5.99
N THR A 230 -11.68 10.56 -4.92
CA THR A 230 -12.51 10.71 -3.70
C THR A 230 -13.77 11.51 -4.01
N ASP A 231 -14.93 10.99 -3.59
CA ASP A 231 -16.21 11.69 -3.69
C ASP A 231 -16.39 12.72 -2.54
N GLN A 232 -15.49 12.73 -1.55
CA GLN A 232 -15.50 13.64 -0.39
C GLN A 232 -14.76 14.95 -0.67
N GLY A 233 -14.10 15.04 -1.83
CA GLY A 233 -13.21 16.14 -2.19
C GLY A 233 -11.81 15.97 -1.60
N SER A 234 -10.80 16.32 -2.40
CA SER A 234 -9.40 16.30 -1.97
C SER A 234 -9.16 17.37 -0.91
N LYS A 235 -8.58 16.98 0.23
CA LYS A 235 -8.26 17.89 1.34
C LYS A 235 -6.93 17.51 1.98
N THR A 236 -6.14 18.51 2.33
CA THR A 236 -4.78 18.36 2.86
C THR A 236 -4.60 19.21 4.11
N PHE A 237 -3.66 18.80 4.96
CA PHE A 237 -3.04 19.66 5.95
C PHE A 237 -1.89 20.45 5.32
N THR A 238 -1.66 21.65 5.80
CA THR A 238 -0.35 22.31 5.74
C THR A 238 0.66 21.54 6.63
N ASN A 239 1.95 21.86 6.50
CA ASN A 239 2.98 21.19 7.30
C ASN A 239 2.85 21.46 8.80
N GLU A 240 2.46 22.67 9.18
CA GLU A 240 2.24 23.04 10.58
C GLU A 240 1.05 22.26 11.18
N GLU A 241 -0.08 22.20 10.47
CA GLU A 241 -1.26 21.46 10.90
C GLU A 241 -0.97 19.95 11.01
N ALA A 242 -0.25 19.38 10.05
CA ALA A 242 0.15 17.97 10.07
C ALA A 242 1.05 17.66 11.28
N GLY A 243 2.01 18.55 11.57
CA GLY A 243 2.91 18.46 12.72
C GLY A 243 2.19 18.61 14.06
N LYS A 244 1.18 19.50 14.13
CA LYS A 244 0.30 19.64 15.29
C LYS A 244 -0.52 18.37 15.50
N MET A 245 -1.17 17.87 14.45
CA MET A 245 -1.98 16.65 14.49
C MET A 245 -1.16 15.43 14.91
N ALA A 246 0.10 15.32 14.47
CA ALA A 246 1.00 14.24 14.86
C ALA A 246 1.23 14.16 16.38
N SER A 247 1.13 15.30 17.08
CA SER A 247 1.28 15.39 18.54
C SER A 247 -0.04 15.29 19.30
N GLU A 248 -1.13 15.79 18.72
CA GLU A 248 -2.45 15.79 19.38
C GLU A 248 -3.16 14.44 19.23
N ASN A 249 -3.07 13.83 18.05
CA ASN A 249 -3.68 12.54 17.73
C ASN A 249 -2.87 11.79 16.65
N PRO A 250 -1.91 10.93 17.04
CA PRO A 250 -1.11 10.14 16.10
C PRO A 250 -1.94 9.08 15.35
N ASP A 251 -3.22 8.88 15.70
CA ASP A 251 -4.15 7.93 15.10
C ASP A 251 -5.30 8.64 14.34
N TRP A 252 -5.12 9.93 14.00
CA TRP A 252 -6.17 10.77 13.40
C TRP A 252 -6.86 10.15 12.18
N HIS A 253 -6.10 9.59 11.21
CA HIS A 253 -6.72 9.03 10.01
C HIS A 253 -7.46 7.73 10.30
N THR A 254 -6.95 6.94 11.25
CA THR A 254 -7.59 5.73 11.74
C THR A 254 -8.93 6.06 12.41
N GLN A 255 -8.92 7.04 13.32
CA GLN A 255 -10.12 7.50 14.01
C GLN A 255 -11.14 8.11 13.04
N ASP A 256 -10.70 9.00 12.13
CA ASP A 256 -11.58 9.63 11.13
C ASP A 256 -12.31 8.59 10.26
N LEU A 257 -11.60 7.57 9.78
CA LEU A 257 -12.21 6.51 8.98
C LEU A 257 -13.22 5.68 9.80
N PHE A 258 -12.83 5.28 11.00
CA PHE A 258 -13.66 4.46 11.87
C PHE A 258 -14.95 5.19 12.27
N ASP A 259 -14.81 6.43 12.76
CA ASP A 259 -15.93 7.25 13.23
C ASP A 259 -16.89 7.62 12.10
N ALA A 260 -16.38 7.85 10.89
CA ALA A 260 -17.23 8.14 9.72
C ALA A 260 -18.12 6.95 9.38
N ILE A 261 -17.54 5.75 9.31
CA ILE A 261 -18.29 4.53 9.01
C ILE A 261 -19.30 4.22 10.12
N GLU A 262 -18.91 4.37 11.39
CA GLU A 262 -19.80 4.12 12.54
C GLU A 262 -21.03 5.04 12.53
N LYS A 263 -20.88 6.27 12.03
CA LYS A 263 -21.96 7.27 11.91
C LYS A 263 -22.78 7.13 10.61
N GLY A 264 -22.44 6.19 9.73
CA GLY A 264 -23.07 6.03 8.42
C GLY A 264 -22.62 7.03 7.35
N ASP A 265 -21.57 7.82 7.60
CA ASP A 265 -20.92 8.72 6.63
C ASP A 265 -19.90 7.94 5.78
N TYR A 266 -20.41 7.00 4.99
CA TYR A 266 -19.61 6.04 4.24
C TYR A 266 -18.76 6.72 3.16
N PRO A 267 -17.41 6.68 3.26
CA PRO A 267 -16.57 7.22 2.20
C PRO A 267 -16.67 6.36 0.94
N SER A 268 -16.59 7.04 -0.20
CA SER A 268 -16.66 6.44 -1.52
C SER A 268 -15.76 7.15 -2.53
N TRP A 269 -15.37 6.40 -3.56
CA TRP A 269 -14.52 6.83 -4.65
C TRP A 269 -15.13 6.44 -6.00
N SER A 270 -15.28 7.41 -6.88
CA SER A 270 -15.56 7.18 -8.30
C SER A 270 -14.32 6.60 -9.00
N VAL A 271 -14.49 5.51 -9.74
CA VAL A 271 -13.39 4.75 -10.35
C VAL A 271 -13.37 4.93 -11.86
N PHE A 272 -12.20 5.26 -12.38
CA PHE A 272 -11.95 5.58 -13.78
C PHE A 272 -10.77 4.79 -14.33
N VAL A 273 -10.73 4.65 -15.65
CA VAL A 273 -9.64 4.01 -16.39
C VAL A 273 -9.18 4.91 -17.53
N GLN A 274 -7.86 4.99 -17.73
CA GLN A 274 -7.25 5.46 -18.98
C GLN A 274 -6.88 4.24 -19.81
N VAL A 275 -7.04 4.32 -21.13
CA VAL A 275 -6.89 3.17 -22.04
C VAL A 275 -6.03 3.56 -23.23
N LEU A 276 -5.00 2.75 -23.52
CA LEU A 276 -4.18 2.82 -24.73
C LEU A 276 -4.19 1.47 -25.42
N SER A 277 -4.39 1.45 -26.73
CA SER A 277 -4.11 0.26 -27.54
C SER A 277 -2.60 0.01 -27.62
N PRO A 278 -2.13 -1.21 -27.96
CA PRO A 278 -0.71 -1.48 -28.18
C PRO A 278 -0.07 -0.52 -29.19
N GLU A 279 -0.77 -0.21 -30.29
CA GLU A 279 -0.28 0.70 -31.34
C GLU A 279 -0.18 2.16 -30.88
N GLN A 280 -1.07 2.57 -29.96
CA GLN A 280 -0.99 3.89 -29.34
C GLN A 280 0.18 3.96 -28.36
N ALA A 281 0.40 2.90 -27.57
CA ALA A 281 1.50 2.82 -26.62
C ALA A 281 2.88 2.89 -27.28
N GLU A 282 3.06 2.24 -28.44
CA GLU A 282 4.32 2.32 -29.22
C GLU A 282 4.66 3.74 -29.69
N LYS A 283 3.64 4.56 -29.94
CA LYS A 283 3.79 5.94 -30.42
C LYS A 283 3.71 6.96 -29.30
N PHE A 284 3.44 6.51 -28.07
CA PHE A 284 3.23 7.40 -26.95
C PHE A 284 4.56 8.04 -26.54
N ARG A 285 4.54 9.36 -26.30
CA ARG A 285 5.75 10.12 -25.95
C ARG A 285 6.45 9.56 -24.70
N TRP A 286 5.65 9.11 -23.73
CA TRP A 286 6.12 8.61 -22.47
C TRP A 286 6.23 7.09 -22.52
N ASN A 287 7.31 6.54 -21.95
CA ASN A 287 7.36 5.11 -21.74
C ASN A 287 6.23 4.69 -20.77
N ILE A 288 5.27 3.91 -21.26
CA ILE A 288 4.12 3.46 -20.47
C ILE A 288 4.52 2.50 -19.33
N PHE A 289 5.75 1.98 -19.35
CA PHE A 289 6.33 1.13 -18.31
C PHE A 289 7.19 1.92 -17.30
N ASP A 290 7.30 3.23 -17.44
CA ASP A 290 8.02 4.11 -16.52
C ASP A 290 7.08 4.64 -15.43
N LEU A 291 7.20 4.09 -14.22
CA LEU A 291 6.43 4.48 -13.04
C LEU A 291 6.63 5.94 -12.58
N THR A 292 7.60 6.67 -13.14
CA THR A 292 7.80 8.10 -12.87
C THR A 292 6.96 9.00 -13.79
N LYS A 293 6.19 8.42 -14.73
CA LYS A 293 5.40 9.15 -15.73
C LYS A 293 3.90 8.94 -15.56
N VAL A 294 3.14 10.00 -15.81
CA VAL A 294 1.67 9.94 -15.97
C VAL A 294 1.30 9.98 -17.44
N TRP A 295 0.09 9.52 -17.76
CA TRP A 295 -0.54 9.76 -19.06
C TRP A 295 -1.37 11.06 -18.96
N PRO A 296 -1.00 12.14 -19.68
CA PRO A 296 -1.72 13.40 -19.58
C PRO A 296 -3.21 13.22 -19.93
N GLN A 297 -4.10 13.68 -19.06
CA GLN A 297 -5.56 13.46 -19.23
C GLN A 297 -6.15 14.16 -20.46
N GLY A 298 -5.47 15.20 -20.98
CA GLY A 298 -5.84 15.84 -22.25
C GLY A 298 -5.54 14.98 -23.48
N GLU A 299 -4.61 14.02 -23.36
CA GLU A 299 -4.23 13.08 -24.43
C GLU A 299 -4.93 11.73 -24.26
N VAL A 300 -5.05 11.26 -23.01
CA VAL A 300 -5.72 10.00 -22.65
C VAL A 300 -6.78 10.28 -21.59
N PRO A 301 -8.03 10.58 -21.97
CA PRO A 301 -9.09 10.94 -21.02
C PRO A 301 -9.46 9.83 -20.03
N LEU A 302 -10.00 10.22 -18.88
CA LEU A 302 -10.55 9.29 -17.89
C LEU A 302 -11.93 8.79 -18.34
N ARG A 303 -12.13 7.47 -18.35
CA ARG A 303 -13.43 6.84 -18.57
C ARG A 303 -13.97 6.25 -17.27
N PRO A 304 -15.15 6.66 -16.76
CA PRO A 304 -15.72 6.10 -15.54
C PRO A 304 -16.14 4.65 -15.77
N PHE A 305 -16.04 3.81 -14.74
CA PHE A 305 -16.51 2.42 -14.82
C PHE A 305 -17.07 1.84 -13.52
N GLY A 306 -16.79 2.44 -12.37
CA GLY A 306 -17.33 1.93 -11.12
C GLY A 306 -17.30 2.92 -9.98
N LYS A 307 -17.78 2.45 -8.83
CA LYS A 307 -17.77 3.17 -7.56
C LYS A 307 -17.37 2.23 -6.43
N MET A 308 -16.40 2.63 -5.62
CA MET A 308 -16.00 1.93 -4.40
C MET A 308 -16.62 2.63 -3.20
N THR A 309 -17.27 1.90 -2.28
CA THR A 309 -17.82 2.47 -1.03
C THR A 309 -17.37 1.61 0.16
N LEU A 310 -16.84 2.23 1.22
CA LEU A 310 -16.49 1.55 2.48
C LEU A 310 -17.60 1.79 3.50
N ASN A 311 -18.21 0.71 3.99
CA ASN A 311 -19.44 0.77 4.78
C ASN A 311 -19.48 -0.16 5.99
N LYS A 312 -18.37 -0.85 6.31
CA LYS A 312 -18.30 -1.70 7.50
C LYS A 312 -16.91 -1.62 8.15
N ASN A 313 -16.88 -1.25 9.43
CA ASN A 313 -15.68 -1.32 10.25
C ASN A 313 -15.25 -2.77 10.51
N VAL A 314 -13.95 -2.97 10.74
CA VAL A 314 -13.44 -4.28 11.16
C VAL A 314 -13.88 -4.60 12.59
N GLU A 315 -14.09 -5.88 12.87
CA GLU A 315 -14.46 -6.38 14.21
C GLU A 315 -13.20 -6.57 15.07
N ASN A 316 -12.09 -6.98 14.45
CA ASN A 316 -10.79 -7.08 15.10
C ASN A 316 -9.66 -6.57 14.19
N TYR A 317 -9.05 -5.45 14.56
CA TYR A 317 -7.97 -4.82 13.79
C TYR A 317 -6.81 -5.79 13.50
N PHE A 318 -6.39 -6.61 14.48
CA PHE A 318 -5.24 -7.50 14.27
C PHE A 318 -5.56 -8.59 13.24
N ALA A 319 -6.67 -9.30 13.42
CA ALA A 319 -7.08 -10.39 12.54
C ALA A 319 -7.40 -9.92 11.11
N GLU A 320 -7.90 -8.70 10.95
CA GLU A 320 -8.45 -8.24 9.68
C GLU A 320 -7.58 -7.19 8.98
N ILE A 321 -6.87 -6.32 9.71
CA ILE A 321 -6.03 -5.25 9.12
C ILE A 321 -4.54 -5.52 9.29
N GLU A 322 -4.10 -6.01 10.46
CA GLU A 322 -2.69 -6.36 10.63
C GLU A 322 -2.33 -7.59 9.78
N GLN A 323 -3.21 -8.58 9.73
CA GLN A 323 -2.96 -9.85 9.02
C GLN A 323 -3.40 -9.89 7.55
N VAL A 324 -4.08 -8.87 7.01
CA VAL A 324 -4.41 -8.85 5.57
C VAL A 324 -3.14 -8.77 4.70
N ALA A 325 -3.15 -9.50 3.60
CA ALA A 325 -2.04 -9.66 2.67
C ALA A 325 -2.49 -9.33 1.24
N PHE A 326 -1.96 -8.25 0.68
CA PHE A 326 -2.26 -7.79 -0.68
C PHE A 326 -1.07 -8.06 -1.59
N SER A 327 -1.26 -8.58 -2.80
CA SER A 327 -0.17 -8.78 -3.76
C SER A 327 -0.57 -8.34 -5.16
N PRO A 328 0.25 -7.57 -5.90
CA PRO A 328 0.01 -7.29 -7.31
C PRO A 328 -0.02 -8.55 -8.20
N SER A 329 0.48 -9.69 -7.70
CA SER A 329 0.39 -10.99 -8.37
C SER A 329 -0.94 -11.73 -8.16
N HIS A 330 -1.80 -11.25 -7.26
CA HIS A 330 -3.14 -11.80 -7.09
C HIS A 330 -4.06 -11.16 -8.13
N LEU A 331 -4.12 -11.81 -9.30
CA LEU A 331 -4.86 -11.38 -10.48
C LEU A 331 -5.98 -12.37 -10.79
N VAL A 332 -6.95 -11.91 -11.58
CA VAL A 332 -8.08 -12.70 -12.10
C VAL A 332 -8.01 -12.75 -13.62
N PRO A 333 -8.69 -13.71 -14.27
CA PRO A 333 -8.78 -13.77 -15.73
C PRO A 333 -9.15 -12.40 -16.34
N GLY A 334 -8.45 -12.04 -17.41
CA GLY A 334 -8.62 -10.75 -18.08
C GLY A 334 -7.67 -9.65 -17.61
N VAL A 335 -6.86 -9.87 -16.57
CA VAL A 335 -5.82 -8.93 -16.11
C VAL A 335 -4.43 -9.57 -16.19
N GLU A 336 -3.47 -8.84 -16.72
CA GLU A 336 -2.04 -9.16 -16.60
C GLU A 336 -1.23 -7.94 -16.16
N PRO A 337 -0.06 -8.16 -15.52
CA PRO A 337 0.89 -7.08 -15.29
C PRO A 337 1.49 -6.62 -16.63
N SER A 338 1.82 -5.34 -16.75
CA SER A 338 2.64 -4.84 -17.86
C SER A 338 4.13 -5.15 -17.62
N ALA A 339 4.99 -4.78 -18.58
CA ALA A 339 6.43 -4.90 -18.45
C ALA A 339 7.11 -3.79 -17.62
N ASP A 340 6.34 -3.01 -16.84
CA ASP A 340 6.90 -2.11 -15.83
C ASP A 340 7.82 -2.90 -14.87
N PRO A 341 9.13 -2.61 -14.86
CA PRO A 341 10.10 -3.43 -14.12
C PRO A 341 9.89 -3.33 -12.60
N VAL A 342 9.33 -2.22 -12.10
CA VAL A 342 8.97 -2.09 -10.70
C VAL A 342 7.77 -2.99 -10.40
N LEU A 343 6.72 -2.95 -11.23
CA LEU A 343 5.57 -3.86 -11.09
C LEU A 343 6.02 -5.32 -11.11
N GLN A 344 6.87 -5.70 -12.06
CA GLN A 344 7.40 -7.06 -12.21
C GLN A 344 8.10 -7.56 -10.94
N SER A 345 8.94 -6.73 -10.30
CA SER A 345 9.58 -7.13 -9.03
C SER A 345 8.58 -7.30 -7.88
N ARG A 346 7.51 -6.50 -7.86
CA ARG A 346 6.46 -6.59 -6.83
C ARG A 346 5.65 -7.89 -6.94
N LEU A 347 5.54 -8.49 -8.12
CA LEU A 347 4.85 -9.78 -8.30
C LEU A 347 5.49 -10.89 -7.44
N PHE A 348 6.81 -10.82 -7.23
CA PHE A 348 7.54 -11.73 -6.36
C PHE A 348 7.56 -11.25 -4.90
N SER A 349 7.88 -9.98 -4.67
CA SER A 349 8.23 -9.47 -3.34
C SER A 349 7.07 -9.59 -2.33
N TYR A 350 5.82 -9.36 -2.76
CA TYR A 350 4.68 -9.36 -1.84
C TYR A 350 4.35 -10.77 -1.30
N PRO A 351 4.17 -11.81 -2.13
CA PRO A 351 3.96 -13.16 -1.61
C PRO A 351 5.13 -13.65 -0.74
N ASP A 352 6.36 -13.25 -1.07
CA ASP A 352 7.53 -13.60 -0.27
C ASP A 352 7.51 -12.99 1.13
N THR A 353 7.31 -11.66 1.24
CA THR A 353 7.23 -11.02 2.55
C THR A 353 6.02 -11.49 3.38
N HIS A 354 4.92 -11.92 2.75
CA HIS A 354 3.80 -12.54 3.45
C HIS A 354 4.19 -13.87 4.11
N ARG A 355 4.95 -14.72 3.42
CA ARG A 355 5.42 -16.00 3.97
C ARG A 355 6.30 -15.80 5.20
N HIS A 356 7.12 -14.75 5.22
CA HIS A 356 7.91 -14.38 6.40
C HIS A 356 7.04 -13.78 7.51
N ARG A 357 6.24 -12.77 7.20
CA ARG A 357 5.49 -11.97 8.18
C ARG A 357 4.35 -12.73 8.85
N LEU A 358 3.65 -13.57 8.10
CA LEU A 358 2.42 -14.25 8.52
C LEU A 358 2.53 -15.77 8.55
N GLY A 359 3.53 -16.33 7.83
CA GLY A 359 3.71 -17.76 7.67
C GLY A 359 3.26 -18.27 6.29
N VAL A 360 3.71 -19.49 5.96
CA VAL A 360 3.52 -20.10 4.63
C VAL A 360 2.06 -20.31 4.23
N ASN A 361 1.17 -20.47 5.22
CA ASN A 361 -0.26 -20.71 5.05
C ASN A 361 -1.12 -19.43 5.26
N TYR A 362 -0.56 -18.22 5.10
CA TYR A 362 -1.27 -16.96 5.36
C TYR A 362 -2.61 -16.79 4.60
N GLN A 363 -2.78 -17.50 3.48
CA GLN A 363 -4.04 -17.53 2.70
C GLN A 363 -5.19 -18.22 3.44
N GLN A 364 -4.90 -18.98 4.49
CA GLN A 364 -5.91 -19.62 5.36
C GLN A 364 -6.43 -18.67 6.45
N ILE A 365 -5.78 -17.52 6.66
CA ILE A 365 -6.30 -16.47 7.55
C ILE A 365 -7.59 -15.91 6.91
N PRO A 366 -8.71 -15.76 7.64
CA PRO A 366 -10.03 -15.47 7.06
C PRO A 366 -10.07 -14.28 6.09
N VAL A 367 -9.43 -13.15 6.42
CA VAL A 367 -9.40 -11.95 5.55
C VAL A 367 -8.61 -12.16 4.25
N ASN A 368 -7.77 -13.18 4.17
CA ASN A 368 -6.97 -13.49 2.98
C ASN A 368 -7.58 -14.61 2.13
N ALA A 369 -8.54 -15.35 2.69
CA ALA A 369 -9.15 -16.49 2.03
C ALA A 369 -9.95 -16.03 0.80
N PRO A 370 -9.80 -16.70 -0.36
CA PRO A 370 -10.69 -16.48 -1.48
C PRO A 370 -12.06 -17.11 -1.19
N LEU A 371 -13.11 -16.63 -1.86
CA LEU A 371 -14.45 -17.22 -1.73
C LEU A 371 -14.45 -18.73 -2.04
N ARG A 372 -13.63 -19.15 -3.01
CA ARG A 372 -13.45 -20.54 -3.40
C ARG A 372 -12.00 -20.76 -3.82
N ALA A 373 -11.36 -21.80 -3.28
CA ALA A 373 -10.09 -22.30 -3.77
C ALA A 373 -10.05 -23.82 -3.66
N PHE A 374 -9.54 -24.46 -4.71
CA PHE A 374 -9.28 -25.89 -4.70
C PHE A 374 -7.95 -26.18 -5.41
N ASN A 375 -6.88 -26.28 -4.63
CA ASN A 375 -5.55 -26.58 -5.13
C ASN A 375 -4.97 -27.79 -4.40
N PRO A 376 -5.28 -29.02 -4.87
CA PRO A 376 -4.83 -30.21 -4.20
C PRO A 376 -3.32 -30.46 -4.36
N PHE A 377 -2.52 -29.55 -4.92
CA PHE A 377 -1.07 -29.76 -5.06
C PHE A 377 -0.25 -28.96 -4.05
N GLN A 378 -0.88 -28.08 -3.27
CA GLN A 378 -0.25 -27.41 -2.12
C GLN A 378 -0.71 -28.09 -0.83
N ARG A 379 0.25 -28.50 0.01
CA ARG A 379 0.02 -29.31 1.22
C ARG A 379 0.91 -28.87 2.38
N ASP A 380 0.49 -29.26 3.58
CA ASP A 380 1.24 -29.19 4.82
C ASP A 380 1.64 -27.74 5.19
N GLY A 381 2.85 -27.54 5.71
CA GLY A 381 3.33 -26.24 6.18
C GLY A 381 2.82 -25.87 7.57
N ALA A 382 3.53 -24.94 8.22
CA ALA A 382 3.17 -24.46 9.55
C ALA A 382 1.75 -23.86 9.55
N MET A 383 0.97 -24.14 10.61
CA MET A 383 -0.41 -23.67 10.79
C MET A 383 -1.36 -24.05 9.63
N ALA A 384 -1.27 -25.28 9.12
CA ALA A 384 -2.29 -25.81 8.22
C ALA A 384 -3.59 -26.12 9.00
N VAL A 385 -4.57 -25.23 8.92
CA VAL A 385 -5.81 -25.25 9.72
C VAL A 385 -7.07 -25.57 8.93
N ASN A 386 -6.98 -25.65 7.60
CA ASN A 386 -8.12 -25.91 6.70
C ASN A 386 -8.36 -27.40 6.37
N GLY A 387 -7.74 -28.32 7.12
CA GLY A 387 -7.83 -29.77 6.87
C GLY A 387 -6.96 -30.29 5.74
N ASN A 388 -6.11 -29.45 5.12
CA ASN A 388 -5.04 -29.83 4.20
C ASN A 388 -5.52 -30.68 2.99
N TYR A 389 -6.75 -30.44 2.52
CA TYR A 389 -7.45 -31.21 1.49
C TYR A 389 -7.60 -32.71 1.78
N GLY A 390 -7.39 -33.18 3.02
CA GLY A 390 -7.52 -34.58 3.42
C GLY A 390 -6.75 -35.54 2.50
N ALA A 391 -7.39 -36.65 2.12
CA ALA A 391 -6.80 -37.69 1.28
C ALA A 391 -6.81 -37.39 -0.24
N ASN A 392 -7.06 -36.15 -0.67
CA ASN A 392 -6.98 -35.80 -2.10
C ASN A 392 -5.57 -36.07 -2.64
N PRO A 393 -5.43 -36.76 -3.80
CA PRO A 393 -4.14 -36.93 -4.44
C PRO A 393 -3.43 -35.60 -4.62
N ASN A 394 -2.16 -35.54 -4.24
CA ASN A 394 -1.32 -34.35 -4.34
C ASN A 394 -0.56 -34.22 -5.67
N TYR A 395 -1.09 -34.88 -6.70
CA TYR A 395 -0.60 -34.88 -8.07
C TYR A 395 -1.79 -35.05 -9.05
N PRO A 396 -1.64 -34.75 -10.35
CA PRO A 396 -2.69 -35.00 -11.35
C PRO A 396 -3.00 -36.51 -11.48
N SER A 397 -3.99 -36.97 -10.71
CA SER A 397 -4.32 -38.39 -10.59
C SER A 397 -5.48 -38.80 -11.49
N SER A 398 -5.38 -39.95 -12.14
CA SER A 398 -6.48 -40.55 -12.91
C SER A 398 -7.63 -41.07 -12.03
N TYR A 399 -7.35 -41.37 -10.75
CA TYR A 399 -8.33 -41.88 -9.79
C TYR A 399 -9.27 -40.79 -9.25
N ARG A 400 -8.84 -39.53 -9.28
CA ARG A 400 -9.66 -38.37 -8.90
C ARG A 400 -9.40 -37.22 -9.85
N LYS A 401 -10.17 -37.22 -10.94
CA LYS A 401 -10.05 -36.22 -12.01
C LYS A 401 -10.44 -34.83 -11.50
N LEU A 402 -9.69 -33.83 -11.96
CA LEU A 402 -9.98 -32.41 -11.76
C LEU A 402 -10.61 -31.84 -13.03
N THR A 403 -11.62 -30.99 -12.87
CA THR A 403 -12.15 -30.19 -13.97
C THR A 403 -11.36 -28.89 -14.05
N GLN A 404 -10.85 -28.57 -15.25
CA GLN A 404 -10.20 -27.31 -15.54
C GLN A 404 -11.19 -26.42 -16.29
N LYS A 405 -11.34 -25.16 -15.87
CA LYS A 405 -12.03 -24.17 -16.70
C LYS A 405 -11.07 -23.73 -17.81
N PRO A 406 -11.51 -23.67 -19.08
CA PRO A 406 -10.70 -23.09 -20.13
C PRO A 406 -10.61 -21.58 -19.87
N VAL A 407 -9.47 -21.13 -19.35
CA VAL A 407 -9.10 -19.73 -19.35
C VAL A 407 -8.43 -19.48 -20.69
N LYS A 408 -8.90 -18.51 -21.47
CA LYS A 408 -8.32 -18.21 -22.78
C LYS A 408 -6.85 -17.84 -22.57
N ALA A 409 -5.95 -18.67 -23.08
CA ALA A 409 -4.52 -18.39 -23.00
C ALA A 409 -4.22 -17.12 -23.80
N THR A 410 -3.41 -16.24 -23.23
CA THR A 410 -2.97 -14.97 -23.79
C THR A 410 -1.82 -15.23 -24.77
N ASN A 411 -2.16 -15.83 -25.92
CA ASN A 411 -1.16 -16.21 -26.93
C ASN A 411 -0.66 -15.00 -27.74
N ASP A 412 -1.46 -13.93 -27.82
CA ASP A 412 -1.14 -12.68 -28.51
C ASP A 412 -0.61 -11.65 -27.49
N HIS A 413 0.66 -11.83 -27.09
CA HIS A 413 1.39 -10.95 -26.18
C HIS A 413 2.33 -10.02 -26.95
N GLU A 414 2.93 -9.03 -26.27
CA GLU A 414 4.08 -8.29 -26.80
C GLU A 414 5.16 -9.25 -27.35
N GLN A 415 5.68 -8.95 -28.54
CA GLN A 415 6.81 -9.67 -29.13
C GLN A 415 8.13 -9.03 -28.67
N TRP A 416 8.91 -9.79 -27.91
CA TRP A 416 10.19 -9.31 -27.38
C TRP A 416 11.34 -9.65 -28.32
N SER A 417 12.22 -8.68 -28.59
CA SER A 417 13.46 -8.87 -29.33
C SER A 417 14.61 -8.22 -28.58
N GLY A 418 15.68 -8.96 -28.33
CA GLY A 418 16.86 -8.47 -27.64
C GLY A 418 17.70 -9.58 -26.99
N ALA A 419 18.85 -9.21 -26.45
CA ALA A 419 19.66 -10.08 -25.59
C ALA A 419 19.27 -9.87 -24.11
N ALA A 420 19.44 -10.90 -23.29
CA ALA A 420 19.38 -10.73 -21.83
C ALA A 420 20.58 -9.91 -21.36
N LEU A 421 20.34 -8.77 -20.71
CA LEU A 421 21.37 -7.80 -20.34
C LEU A 421 21.15 -7.21 -18.94
N SER A 422 22.22 -6.71 -18.33
CA SER A 422 22.13 -5.83 -17.15
C SER A 422 21.82 -4.42 -17.60
N PHE A 423 20.73 -3.85 -17.10
CA PHE A 423 20.24 -2.53 -17.48
C PHE A 423 20.10 -1.62 -16.25
N LEU A 424 20.39 -0.34 -16.44
CA LEU A 424 20.07 0.72 -15.50
C LEU A 424 19.55 1.91 -16.31
N SER A 425 18.37 2.43 -15.97
CA SER A 425 17.84 3.61 -16.65
C SER A 425 18.72 4.86 -16.42
N GLU A 426 18.86 5.69 -17.43
CA GLU A 426 19.57 6.97 -17.35
C GLU A 426 18.58 8.13 -17.15
N VAL A 427 19.00 9.16 -16.41
CA VAL A 427 18.18 10.37 -16.24
C VAL A 427 18.46 11.35 -17.38
N GLY A 428 17.40 11.86 -18.01
CA GLY A 428 17.49 12.85 -19.09
C GLY A 428 16.57 14.06 -18.89
N PRO A 429 16.59 15.04 -19.81
CA PRO A 429 15.74 16.24 -19.73
C PRO A 429 14.23 15.93 -19.63
N GLU A 430 13.76 14.85 -20.27
CA GLU A 430 12.35 14.42 -20.23
C GLU A 430 11.86 14.05 -18.82
N ASP A 431 12.76 13.69 -17.89
CA ASP A 431 12.40 13.35 -16.52
C ASP A 431 11.94 14.56 -15.69
N TYR A 432 12.28 15.77 -16.13
CA TYR A 432 11.90 17.02 -15.46
C TYR A 432 10.62 17.65 -16.03
N VAL A 433 10.19 17.23 -17.23
CA VAL A 433 9.06 17.86 -17.95
C VAL A 433 7.76 17.73 -17.17
N GLN A 434 7.43 16.53 -16.68
CA GLN A 434 6.17 16.33 -15.93
C GLN A 434 6.23 16.92 -14.52
N ALA A 435 7.42 16.95 -13.90
CA ALA A 435 7.65 17.65 -12.63
C ALA A 435 7.40 19.17 -12.77
N LYS A 436 7.87 19.78 -13.86
CA LYS A 436 7.56 21.18 -14.22
C LYS A 436 6.08 21.37 -14.49
N GLY A 437 5.43 20.44 -15.19
CA GLY A 437 3.98 20.45 -15.36
C GLY A 437 3.22 20.48 -14.03
N LEU A 438 3.66 19.71 -13.04
CA LEU A 438 3.09 19.76 -11.68
C LEU A 438 3.38 21.08 -10.98
N TRP A 439 4.58 21.63 -11.10
CA TRP A 439 4.91 22.96 -10.56
C TRP A 439 3.96 24.05 -11.09
N ASP A 440 3.64 24.03 -12.38
CA ASP A 440 2.69 24.95 -13.00
C ASP A 440 1.25 24.71 -12.52
N VAL A 441 0.88 23.46 -12.23
CA VAL A 441 -0.41 23.13 -11.61
C VAL A 441 -0.51 23.68 -10.18
N LEU A 442 0.55 23.56 -9.39
CA LEU A 442 0.60 24.14 -8.04
C LEU A 442 0.46 25.67 -8.11
N GLY A 443 1.05 26.32 -9.11
CA GLY A 443 0.93 27.77 -9.32
C GLY A 443 -0.48 28.28 -9.62
N LYS A 444 -1.42 27.38 -9.96
CA LYS A 444 -2.84 27.72 -10.16
C LYS A 444 -3.64 27.74 -8.86
N GLN A 445 -3.03 27.35 -7.74
CA GLN A 445 -3.65 27.28 -6.42
C GLN A 445 -2.89 28.19 -5.48
N GLU A 446 -3.58 29.17 -4.90
CA GLU A 446 -2.99 30.16 -4.01
C GLU A 446 -2.23 29.48 -2.85
N GLY A 447 -1.01 29.95 -2.57
CA GLY A 447 -0.16 29.44 -1.50
C GLY A 447 0.50 28.07 -1.73
N GLN A 448 0.08 27.27 -2.72
CA GLN A 448 0.63 25.91 -2.89
C GLN A 448 2.11 25.89 -3.30
N GLN A 449 2.56 26.84 -4.12
CA GLN A 449 3.97 26.98 -4.48
C GLN A 449 4.83 27.43 -3.29
N ASP A 450 4.31 28.33 -2.45
CA ASP A 450 5.01 28.81 -1.25
C ASP A 450 5.09 27.72 -0.18
N ASN A 451 3.98 26.98 0.03
CA ASN A 451 3.97 25.80 0.90
C ASN A 451 4.99 24.78 0.43
N PHE A 452 5.06 24.47 -0.87
CA PHE A 452 6.07 23.56 -1.41
C PHE A 452 7.50 23.97 -1.04
N ILE A 453 7.85 25.25 -1.27
CA ILE A 453 9.17 25.79 -0.95
C ILE A 453 9.44 25.68 0.55
N GLY A 454 8.47 26.06 1.40
CA GLY A 454 8.58 25.95 2.86
C GLY A 454 8.77 24.51 3.33
N ASN A 455 8.02 23.57 2.76
CA ASN A 455 8.07 22.15 3.09
C ASN A 455 9.44 21.55 2.74
N VAL A 456 9.97 21.83 1.54
CA VAL A 456 11.30 21.36 1.13
C VAL A 456 12.37 21.98 2.03
N SER A 457 12.35 23.31 2.17
CA SER A 457 13.39 24.05 2.89
C SER A 457 13.46 23.67 4.36
N GLY A 458 12.30 23.50 5.00
CA GLY A 458 12.20 23.06 6.39
C GLY A 458 12.79 21.68 6.65
N HIS A 459 12.73 20.78 5.66
CA HIS A 459 13.37 19.46 5.74
C HIS A 459 14.86 19.52 5.41
N LEU A 460 15.19 20.19 4.30
CA LEU A 460 16.50 20.19 3.68
C LEU A 460 17.55 20.95 4.50
N ALA A 461 17.14 21.93 5.30
CA ALA A 461 18.05 22.73 6.13
C ALA A 461 18.88 21.88 7.12
N ALA A 462 18.36 20.71 7.51
CA ALA A 462 19.06 19.77 8.40
C ALA A 462 20.09 18.88 7.66
N ALA A 463 20.13 18.89 6.32
CA ALA A 463 21.11 18.15 5.54
C ALA A 463 22.46 18.86 5.47
N LYS A 464 23.54 18.11 5.19
CA LYS A 464 24.87 18.66 4.92
C LYS A 464 24.87 19.60 3.72
N GLU A 465 25.72 20.63 3.76
CA GLU A 465 25.78 21.69 2.73
C GLU A 465 25.92 21.14 1.30
N ASP A 466 26.84 20.20 1.05
CA ASP A 466 27.01 19.62 -0.30
C ASP A 466 25.74 18.92 -0.82
N THR A 467 25.00 18.27 0.07
CA THR A 467 23.70 17.65 -0.26
C THR A 467 22.65 18.71 -0.58
N ARG A 468 22.62 19.81 0.19
CA ARG A 468 21.73 20.93 -0.09
C ARG A 468 22.00 21.54 -1.45
N ARG A 469 23.26 21.83 -1.78
CA ARG A 469 23.69 22.37 -3.09
C ARG A 469 23.25 21.49 -4.25
N ARG A 470 23.49 20.16 -4.19
CA ARG A 470 22.99 19.23 -5.22
C ARG A 470 21.47 19.24 -5.36
N THR A 471 20.75 19.40 -4.24
CA THR A 471 19.29 19.45 -4.24
C THR A 471 18.77 20.72 -4.92
N TYR A 472 19.42 21.87 -4.74
CA TYR A 472 19.08 23.11 -5.45
C TYR A 472 19.27 22.97 -6.96
N ASP A 473 20.37 22.31 -7.38
CA ASP A 473 20.63 22.02 -8.79
C ASP A 473 19.55 21.11 -9.40
N MET A 474 19.09 20.10 -8.65
CA MET A 474 17.99 19.23 -9.07
C MET A 474 16.71 20.03 -9.32
N PHE A 475 16.32 20.90 -8.40
CA PHE A 475 15.12 21.73 -8.55
C PHE A 475 15.26 22.82 -9.62
N SER A 476 16.47 23.35 -9.84
CA SER A 476 16.74 24.32 -10.92
C SER A 476 16.53 23.72 -12.32
N ARG A 477 16.64 22.40 -12.47
CA ARG A 477 16.31 21.68 -13.72
C ARG A 477 14.81 21.54 -13.95
N VAL A 478 13.99 21.61 -12.89
CA VAL A 478 12.54 21.69 -12.99
C VAL A 478 12.14 23.12 -13.38
N ASP A 479 12.60 24.10 -12.60
CA ASP A 479 12.39 25.51 -12.85
C ASP A 479 13.51 26.33 -12.16
N PRO A 480 14.24 27.20 -12.88
CA PRO A 480 15.35 27.96 -12.28
C PRO A 480 14.93 28.82 -11.08
N THR A 481 13.70 29.35 -11.10
CA THR A 481 13.18 30.16 -9.99
C THR A 481 12.83 29.32 -8.78
N LEU A 482 12.40 28.07 -8.98
CA LEU A 482 12.14 27.12 -7.91
C LEU A 482 13.43 26.79 -7.15
N GLY A 483 14.51 26.44 -7.87
CA GLY A 483 15.80 26.14 -7.27
C GLY A 483 16.34 27.30 -6.43
N ALA A 484 16.34 28.52 -6.99
CA ALA A 484 16.81 29.71 -6.29
C ALA A 484 15.99 30.04 -5.02
N LYS A 485 14.66 29.91 -5.08
CA LYS A 485 13.79 30.14 -3.92
C LYS A 485 14.00 29.11 -2.81
N ILE A 486 14.20 27.84 -3.17
CA ILE A 486 14.52 26.78 -2.20
C ILE A 486 15.88 27.04 -1.57
N GLU A 487 16.90 27.43 -2.35
CA GLU A 487 18.22 27.80 -1.82
C GLU A 487 18.10 28.94 -0.80
N GLU A 488 17.46 30.05 -1.18
CA GLU A 488 17.30 31.21 -0.30
C GLU A 488 16.58 30.85 1.00
N ALA A 489 15.46 30.10 0.91
CA ALA A 489 14.67 29.71 2.07
C ALA A 489 15.41 28.69 2.96
N THR A 490 16.15 27.75 2.37
CA THR A 490 16.86 26.71 3.10
C THR A 490 18.07 27.29 3.85
N GLU A 491 18.87 28.14 3.22
CA GLU A 491 20.07 28.69 3.86
C GLU A 491 19.76 29.71 4.97
N LYS A 492 18.55 30.30 4.98
CA LYS A 492 18.04 31.07 6.13
C LYS A 492 17.78 30.19 7.37
N LEU A 493 17.47 28.91 7.17
CA LEU A 493 17.15 27.95 8.23
C LEU A 493 18.37 27.09 8.64
N ALA A 494 19.33 26.93 7.74
CA ALA A 494 20.47 26.06 7.94
C ALA A 494 21.39 26.55 9.08
N PRO A 495 21.98 25.63 9.86
CA PRO A 495 22.95 26.00 10.90
C PRO A 495 24.21 26.62 10.27
N ALA A 496 24.77 27.63 10.95
CA ALA A 496 25.96 28.34 10.47
C ALA A 496 27.16 27.38 10.23
N PRO A 497 27.99 27.63 9.20
CA PRO A 497 29.14 26.79 8.89
C PRO A 497 30.05 26.60 10.11
N GLY A 498 30.35 25.35 10.47
CA GLY A 498 31.23 25.01 11.60
C GLY A 498 30.55 24.87 12.97
N SER A 499 29.24 25.09 13.08
CA SER A 499 28.51 24.69 14.29
C SER A 499 28.35 23.17 14.28
N LYS A 500 28.86 22.48 15.32
CA LYS A 500 28.52 21.06 15.52
C LYS A 500 27.00 21.01 15.64
N ALA A 501 26.34 20.33 14.71
CA ALA A 501 24.89 20.14 14.75
C ALA A 501 24.51 19.55 16.12
N ALA A 502 24.07 20.39 17.05
CA ALA A 502 23.24 19.95 18.15
C ALA A 502 21.99 19.41 17.47
N GLY A 503 21.67 18.14 17.70
CA GLY A 503 20.43 17.54 17.20
C GLY A 503 19.26 18.37 17.70
N SER A 504 18.85 19.37 16.92
CA SER A 504 17.72 20.22 17.27
C SER A 504 16.48 19.43 16.93
N ALA A 505 15.55 19.39 17.87
CA ALA A 505 14.27 18.71 17.81
C ALA A 505 13.29 19.30 16.77
N GLN A 506 13.81 19.87 15.67
CA GLN A 506 13.05 20.54 14.62
C GLN A 506 12.91 19.73 13.32
N SER A 507 13.59 18.58 13.14
CA SER A 507 13.23 17.67 12.03
C SER A 507 11.99 16.85 12.40
N ARG A 508 10.83 17.52 12.43
CA ARG A 508 9.50 16.89 12.62
C ARG A 508 8.88 16.56 11.25
N LEU A 509 9.62 15.83 10.42
CA LEU A 509 9.15 15.30 9.14
C LEU A 509 9.31 13.79 9.10
#